data_AF-A0A024VFY3-F1
#
_entry.id   AF-A0A024VFY3-F1
#
_cell.length_a   1.000
_cell.length_b   1.000
_cell.length_c   1.000
_cell.angle_alpha   90.00
_cell.angle_beta   90.00
_cell.angle_gamma   90.00
#
_symmetry.space_group_name_H-M   'P 1'
#
loop_
_entity.id
_entity.type
_entity.pdbx_description
1 polymer ?
#
loop_
_entity_poly.entity_id
_entity_poly.type
_entity_poly.pdbx_seq_one_letter_code
_entity_poly.pdbx_strand_id
1 'polypeptide(L)'
;MHPYGKKKETLRNKNSEHKENDSHQQKDVNNEERKKKKKSKKYQDGKIDDFSNTNDVTFDNTLYDMEVVPVLRNKNHQRVLSNEQIKEKIDSLGEVVSVQDMHKIFDLIHDNEKKKFFNMKEDIHEYSEKLSQYYDIPENIKKKCWLKASYEMEETLINKENFFFKNFYVFANIGERKRSSLLDAIYGYQKKWKEVRYTVDETWREYIYQKFIDFDNKRKRKLRSQ
;
A
#
# COMPACT_ATOMS: atom_id res chain seq x y z
N MET A 1 13.91 69.60 -14.21
CA MET A 1 12.97 70.70 -13.92
C MET A 1 11.63 70.11 -13.48
N HIS A 2 11.26 70.33 -12.21
CA HIS A 2 9.89 70.25 -11.67
C HIS A 2 9.06 71.46 -12.21
N PRO A 3 7.71 71.59 -12.01
CA PRO A 3 6.96 71.13 -10.82
C PRO A 3 5.45 70.72 -10.91
N TYR A 4 5.02 70.11 -9.80
CA TYR A 4 3.78 70.26 -8.99
C TYR A 4 2.37 69.80 -9.45
N GLY A 5 1.75 69.02 -8.55
CA GLY A 5 0.29 68.87 -8.41
C GLY A 5 -0.16 67.75 -7.43
N LYS A 6 0.02 67.94 -6.11
CA LYS A 6 -0.51 67.08 -5.02
C LYS A 6 -2.02 67.30 -4.79
N LYS A 7 -2.75 66.29 -4.32
CA LYS A 7 -3.53 66.35 -3.07
C LYS A 7 -3.97 64.97 -2.56
N LYS A 8 -3.65 64.74 -1.28
CA LYS A 8 -4.19 63.73 -0.36
C LYS A 8 -5.56 64.23 0.15
N GLU A 9 -6.46 63.33 0.56
CA GLU A 9 -6.97 63.33 1.94
C GLU A 9 -7.76 62.07 2.30
N THR A 10 -7.82 61.87 3.60
CA THR A 10 -8.07 60.65 4.39
C THR A 10 -9.30 60.84 5.29
N LEU A 11 -9.69 59.74 5.97
CA LEU A 11 -10.48 59.63 7.20
C LEU A 11 -12.02 59.52 7.04
N ARG A 12 -12.79 58.90 7.93
CA ARG A 12 -12.65 57.88 9.01
C ARG A 12 -14.00 57.87 9.75
N ASN A 13 -14.48 56.66 10.08
CA ASN A 13 -15.30 56.26 11.24
C ASN A 13 -16.80 56.60 11.43
N LYS A 14 -17.50 55.49 11.78
CA LYS A 14 -18.35 55.18 12.96
C LYS A 14 -19.74 55.82 13.11
N ASN A 15 -20.74 54.95 13.32
CA ASN A 15 -21.43 54.67 14.60
C ASN A 15 -22.50 53.56 14.35
N SER A 16 -22.49 52.44 15.10
CA SER A 16 -23.25 52.14 16.35
C SER A 16 -24.78 52.08 16.12
N GLU A 17 -25.62 51.23 16.73
CA GLU A 17 -25.58 50.27 17.85
C GLU A 17 -26.96 49.56 17.94
N HIS A 18 -27.07 48.54 18.80
CA HIS A 18 -28.28 47.93 19.42
C HIS A 18 -29.08 46.86 18.64
N LYS A 19 -29.07 45.58 19.08
CA LYS A 19 -29.62 44.89 20.30
C LYS A 19 -31.11 44.56 20.14
N GLU A 20 -31.48 43.27 20.19
CA GLU A 20 -32.35 42.68 21.23
C GLU A 20 -32.67 41.19 20.97
N ASN A 21 -32.86 40.48 22.10
CA ASN A 21 -33.16 39.05 22.26
C ASN A 21 -34.64 38.74 21.95
N ASP A 22 -35.03 37.50 21.67
CA ASP A 22 -35.52 36.55 22.70
C ASP A 22 -36.28 35.30 22.16
N SER A 23 -36.04 34.18 22.87
CA SER A 23 -36.88 33.01 23.19
C SER A 23 -37.57 32.07 22.16
N HIS A 24 -37.22 30.78 22.33
CA HIS A 24 -38.04 29.56 22.46
C HIS A 24 -38.95 29.02 21.33
N GLN A 25 -38.65 27.80 20.85
CA GLN A 25 -39.35 26.57 21.29
C GLN A 25 -38.66 25.29 20.78
N GLN A 26 -38.38 24.37 21.72
CA GLN A 26 -38.02 22.96 21.49
C GLN A 26 -39.22 22.16 21.00
N LYS A 27 -39.00 21.25 20.04
CA LYS A 27 -39.52 19.87 20.11
C LYS A 27 -38.53 18.90 19.47
N ASP A 28 -37.92 18.09 20.32
CA ASP A 28 -37.24 16.84 19.99
C ASP A 28 -38.24 15.82 19.42
N VAL A 29 -37.77 14.91 18.56
CA VAL A 29 -37.60 13.47 18.87
C VAL A 29 -37.31 12.70 17.56
N ASN A 30 -36.10 12.12 17.53
CA ASN A 30 -35.62 10.91 16.86
C ASN A 30 -36.01 10.58 15.41
N ASN A 31 -34.97 10.48 14.57
CA ASN A 31 -34.78 9.25 13.82
C ASN A 31 -33.28 8.88 13.77
N GLU A 32 -32.92 7.82 14.48
CA GLU A 32 -31.64 7.15 14.31
C GLU A 32 -31.62 6.47 12.94
N GLU A 33 -30.86 7.02 11.97
CA GLU A 33 -30.41 6.21 10.85
C GLU A 33 -28.88 6.22 10.71
N ARG A 34 -28.38 5.01 10.95
CA ARG A 34 -27.00 4.55 11.00
C ARG A 34 -26.13 5.05 9.84
N LYS A 35 -25.04 5.69 10.24
CA LYS A 35 -23.77 5.86 9.53
C LYS A 35 -23.34 4.61 8.75
N LYS A 36 -23.00 4.77 7.46
CA LYS A 36 -21.80 4.15 6.85
C LYS A 36 -21.13 5.13 5.89
N LYS A 37 -20.37 6.09 6.45
CA LYS A 37 -19.29 6.77 5.71
C LYS A 37 -18.28 5.69 5.32
N LYS A 38 -18.21 5.31 4.04
CA LYS A 38 -17.10 4.53 3.48
C LYS A 38 -15.83 5.36 3.60
N LYS A 39 -15.09 5.20 4.71
CA LYS A 39 -13.70 5.65 4.82
C LYS A 39 -12.88 4.77 3.88
N SER A 40 -12.39 5.33 2.79
CA SER A 40 -11.20 4.80 2.13
C SER A 40 -10.10 4.68 3.18
N LYS A 41 -9.64 3.46 3.49
CA LYS A 41 -8.43 3.27 4.30
C LYS A 41 -7.28 3.87 3.49
N LYS A 42 -6.91 5.11 3.80
CA LYS A 42 -5.61 5.64 3.40
C LYS A 42 -4.56 4.79 4.11
N TYR A 43 -3.58 4.28 3.37
CA TYR A 43 -2.37 3.72 3.93
C TYR A 43 -1.76 4.78 4.85
N GLN A 44 -1.71 4.48 6.14
CA GLN A 44 -0.98 5.33 7.07
C GLN A 44 0.49 4.98 6.94
N ASP A 45 1.29 6.03 6.78
CA ASP A 45 2.75 5.95 6.84
C ASP A 45 3.13 5.38 8.20
N GLY A 46 3.71 4.18 8.20
CA GLY A 46 4.12 3.50 9.41
C GLY A 46 5.27 4.27 10.05
N LYS A 47 5.26 4.41 11.37
CA LYS A 47 6.43 4.88 12.12
C LYS A 47 7.65 3.99 11.80
N ILE A 48 8.85 4.53 11.99
CA ILE A 48 10.12 3.82 11.80
C ILE A 48 10.12 2.60 12.73
N ASP A 49 9.73 1.45 12.21
CA ASP A 49 9.88 0.16 12.89
C ASP A 49 11.32 -0.27 12.71
N ASP A 50 12.12 -0.04 13.76
CA ASP A 50 13.48 -0.54 13.88
C ASP A 50 13.52 -2.02 13.50
N PHE A 51 14.48 -2.42 12.66
CA PHE A 51 14.70 -3.81 12.28
C PHE A 51 15.05 -4.69 13.49
N SER A 52 15.33 -4.08 14.64
CA SER A 52 15.86 -4.73 15.84
C SER A 52 14.82 -5.19 16.88
N ASN A 53 13.53 -4.83 16.79
CA ASN A 53 12.60 -5.16 17.89
C ASN A 53 12.05 -6.59 17.79
N THR A 54 12.89 -7.55 18.17
CA THR A 54 12.56 -8.95 18.39
C THR A 54 11.84 -9.11 19.72
N ASN A 55 10.53 -9.38 19.67
CA ASN A 55 9.91 -10.27 20.63
C ASN A 55 9.23 -11.38 19.82
N ASP A 56 9.81 -12.58 19.96
CA ASP A 56 9.32 -13.87 19.52
C ASP A 56 9.15 -14.07 17.99
N VAL A 57 10.24 -14.42 17.31
CA VAL A 57 10.21 -14.92 15.93
C VAL A 57 10.58 -16.39 15.96
N THR A 58 9.62 -17.23 16.31
CA THR A 58 9.69 -18.64 15.94
C THR A 58 9.54 -18.73 14.42
N PHE A 59 10.44 -19.49 13.80
CA PHE A 59 10.42 -19.82 12.39
C PHE A 59 9.21 -20.69 12.10
N ASP A 60 8.08 -20.05 11.78
CA ASP A 60 6.87 -20.78 11.41
C ASP A 60 6.99 -21.28 9.97
N ASN A 61 7.61 -22.45 9.83
CA ASN A 61 7.69 -23.23 8.61
C ASN A 61 6.32 -23.75 8.14
N THR A 62 5.29 -23.75 9.00
CA THR A 62 4.02 -24.43 8.68
C THR A 62 3.11 -23.63 7.76
N LEU A 63 3.33 -22.31 7.63
CA LEU A 63 2.58 -21.47 6.69
C LEU A 63 3.17 -21.48 5.27
N TYR A 64 4.32 -22.14 5.06
CA TYR A 64 4.98 -22.25 3.76
C TYR A 64 4.58 -23.50 2.95
N ASP A 65 3.85 -24.45 3.55
CA ASP A 65 3.35 -25.62 2.80
C ASP A 65 2.09 -25.33 1.97
N MET A 66 1.45 -24.16 2.14
CA MET A 66 0.34 -23.73 1.26
C MET A 66 0.80 -22.92 0.03
N GLU A 67 2.09 -22.60 -0.10
CA GLU A 67 2.63 -21.88 -1.28
C GLU A 67 2.86 -22.80 -2.50
N VAL A 68 2.37 -24.04 -2.46
CA VAL A 68 2.26 -24.92 -3.64
C VAL A 68 0.90 -25.62 -3.67
N VAL A 69 -0.19 -24.86 -3.72
CA VAL A 69 -1.26 -25.33 -4.60
C VAL A 69 -0.71 -25.13 -6.00
N PRO A 70 -0.57 -26.18 -6.84
CA PRO A 70 -0.18 -26.01 -8.23
C PRO A 70 -1.36 -25.40 -9.00
N VAL A 71 -1.71 -24.16 -8.66
CA VAL A 71 -2.33 -23.23 -9.60
C VAL A 71 -1.24 -23.03 -10.63
N LEU A 72 -1.44 -23.64 -11.80
CA LEU A 72 -0.58 -23.58 -12.99
C LEU A 72 0.24 -22.29 -12.98
N ARG A 73 1.55 -22.41 -12.74
CA ARG A 73 2.48 -21.28 -12.68
C ARG A 73 2.18 -20.34 -13.83
N ASN A 74 1.76 -19.12 -13.52
CA ASN A 74 1.45 -18.12 -14.53
C ASN A 74 2.71 -17.92 -15.38
N LYS A 75 2.58 -18.07 -16.70
CA LYS A 75 3.72 -18.07 -17.64
C LYS A 75 4.48 -16.75 -17.61
N ASN A 76 3.85 -15.67 -17.15
CA ASN A 76 4.44 -14.34 -17.03
C ASN A 76 5.26 -14.17 -15.74
N HIS A 77 5.25 -15.15 -14.83
CA HIS A 77 5.99 -15.06 -13.58
C HIS A 77 7.50 -15.03 -13.78
N GLN A 78 8.10 -14.01 -13.21
CA GLN A 78 9.54 -13.88 -13.10
C GLN A 78 10.09 -14.96 -12.15
N ARG A 79 11.30 -15.45 -12.45
CA ARG A 79 12.00 -16.39 -11.55
C ARG A 79 12.44 -15.66 -10.29
N VAL A 80 12.10 -16.22 -9.14
CA VAL A 80 12.48 -15.73 -7.81
C VAL A 80 13.44 -16.72 -7.16
N LEU A 81 14.33 -16.19 -6.32
CA LEU A 81 15.19 -16.98 -5.45
C LEU A 81 14.37 -17.54 -4.28
N SER A 82 14.66 -18.79 -3.92
CA SER A 82 14.13 -19.40 -2.70
C SER A 82 14.83 -18.83 -1.45
N ASN A 83 14.24 -19.08 -0.28
CA ASN A 83 14.85 -18.66 0.98
C ASN A 83 16.17 -19.40 1.25
N GLU A 84 16.27 -20.66 0.83
CA GLU A 84 17.50 -21.46 0.90
C GLU A 84 18.60 -20.83 0.05
N GLN A 85 18.30 -20.44 -1.19
CA GLN A 85 19.27 -19.80 -2.08
C GLN A 85 19.75 -18.44 -1.55
N ILE A 86 18.87 -17.69 -0.89
CA ILE A 86 19.24 -16.44 -0.22
C ILE A 86 20.12 -16.73 1.00
N LYS A 87 19.73 -17.72 1.82
CA LYS A 87 20.48 -18.13 3.00
C LYS A 87 21.89 -18.61 2.63
N GLU A 88 22.04 -19.42 1.59
CA GLU A 88 23.34 -19.88 1.08
C GLU A 88 24.26 -18.70 0.70
N LYS A 89 23.71 -17.67 0.06
CA LYS A 89 24.46 -16.47 -0.29
C LYS A 89 24.91 -15.69 0.95
N ILE A 90 24.08 -15.61 1.98
CA ILE A 90 24.44 -14.95 3.24
C ILE A 90 25.46 -15.80 4.02
N ASP A 91 25.26 -17.12 4.08
CA ASP A 91 26.17 -18.07 4.74
C ASP A 91 27.56 -18.11 4.09
N SER A 92 27.68 -17.73 2.81
CA SER A 92 28.96 -17.60 2.12
C SER A 92 29.81 -16.39 2.55
N LEU A 93 29.23 -15.48 3.35
CA LEU A 93 29.93 -14.31 3.88
C LEU A 93 30.72 -14.66 5.14
N GLY A 94 31.74 -13.85 5.44
CA GLY A 94 32.47 -13.93 6.70
C GLY A 94 31.58 -13.67 7.92
N GLU A 95 32.06 -14.04 9.11
CA GLU A 95 31.34 -13.81 10.38
C GLU A 95 31.06 -12.32 10.63
N VAL A 96 31.99 -11.45 10.18
CA VAL A 96 31.82 -10.00 10.10
C VAL A 96 31.63 -9.63 8.64
N VAL A 97 30.57 -8.89 8.35
CA VAL A 97 30.16 -8.49 7.01
C VAL A 97 30.48 -7.02 6.81
N SER A 98 31.20 -6.73 5.72
CA SER A 98 31.53 -5.37 5.31
C SER A 98 30.26 -4.60 4.90
N VAL A 99 30.27 -3.28 5.04
CA VAL A 99 29.16 -2.42 4.57
C VAL A 99 28.87 -2.67 3.09
N GLN A 100 29.91 -2.82 2.28
CA GLN A 100 29.77 -3.08 0.85
C GLN A 100 29.04 -4.40 0.57
N ASP A 101 29.34 -5.48 1.30
CA ASP A 101 28.68 -6.76 1.11
C ASP A 101 27.26 -6.76 1.65
N MET A 102 26.98 -6.01 2.72
CA MET A 102 25.61 -5.79 3.18
C MET A 102 24.76 -5.16 2.09
N HIS A 103 25.27 -4.12 1.40
CA HIS A 103 24.56 -3.49 0.27
C HIS A 103 24.29 -4.49 -0.86
N LYS A 104 25.29 -5.27 -1.28
CA LYS A 104 25.12 -6.28 -2.35
C LYS A 104 24.03 -7.29 -2.02
N ILE A 105 24.00 -7.77 -0.76
CA ILE A 105 22.98 -8.72 -0.30
C ILE A 105 21.61 -8.06 -0.25
N PHE A 106 21.53 -6.84 0.27
CA PHE A 106 20.27 -6.10 0.33
C PHE A 106 19.69 -5.88 -1.06
N ASP A 107 20.49 -5.42 -2.03
CA ASP A 107 20.04 -5.19 -3.40
C ASP A 107 19.51 -6.48 -4.04
N LEU A 108 20.23 -7.60 -3.86
CA LEU A 108 19.78 -8.90 -4.34
C LEU A 108 18.41 -9.30 -3.77
N ILE A 109 18.23 -9.15 -2.46
CA ILE A 109 17.00 -9.55 -1.78
C ILE A 109 15.87 -8.59 -2.15
N HIS A 110 16.17 -7.30 -2.25
CA HIS A 110 15.25 -6.29 -2.70
C HIS A 110 14.71 -6.60 -4.10
N ASP A 111 15.59 -6.88 -5.06
CA ASP A 111 15.21 -7.30 -6.40
C ASP A 111 14.34 -8.56 -6.39
N ASN A 112 14.64 -9.51 -5.50
CA ASN A 112 13.84 -10.71 -5.36
C ASN A 112 12.42 -10.41 -4.83
N GLU A 113 12.30 -9.55 -3.83
CA GLU A 113 11.00 -9.16 -3.27
C GLU A 113 10.19 -8.32 -4.27
N LYS A 114 10.83 -7.48 -5.09
CA LYS A 114 10.18 -6.79 -6.23
C LYS A 114 9.59 -7.79 -7.23
N LYS A 115 10.36 -8.81 -7.62
CA LYS A 115 9.88 -9.86 -8.54
C LYS A 115 8.65 -10.58 -7.98
N LYS A 116 8.67 -10.94 -6.69
CA LYS A 116 7.50 -11.51 -6.00
C LYS A 116 6.29 -10.56 -6.04
N PHE A 117 6.51 -9.26 -5.86
CA PHE A 117 5.44 -8.25 -5.94
C PHE A 117 4.85 -8.15 -7.36
N PHE A 118 5.69 -8.15 -8.40
CA PHE A 118 5.20 -8.15 -9.78
C PHE A 118 4.46 -9.44 -10.14
N ASN A 119 4.92 -10.60 -9.69
CA ASN A 119 4.21 -11.87 -9.89
C ASN A 119 2.81 -11.82 -9.26
N MET A 120 2.69 -11.29 -8.04
CA MET A 120 1.39 -11.07 -7.40
C MET A 120 0.50 -10.09 -8.20
N LYS A 121 1.05 -8.99 -8.74
CA LYS A 121 0.28 -8.09 -9.63
C LYS A 121 -0.28 -8.84 -10.85
N GLU A 122 0.53 -9.70 -11.47
CA GLU A 122 0.08 -10.54 -12.60
C GLU A 122 -1.04 -11.51 -12.18
N ASP A 123 -0.97 -12.09 -10.97
CA ASP A 123 -2.01 -12.98 -10.46
C ASP A 123 -3.34 -12.26 -10.19
N ILE A 124 -3.29 -11.01 -9.73
CA ILE A 124 -4.47 -10.16 -9.56
C ILE A 124 -5.06 -9.79 -10.93
N HIS A 125 -4.20 -9.51 -11.92
CA HIS A 125 -4.63 -9.22 -13.28
C HIS A 125 -5.34 -10.42 -13.91
N GLU A 126 -4.74 -11.62 -13.84
CA GLU A 126 -5.34 -12.85 -14.36
C GLU A 126 -6.68 -13.16 -13.67
N TYR A 127 -6.75 -12.93 -12.36
CA TYR A 127 -8.00 -13.03 -11.62
C TYR A 127 -9.08 -12.06 -12.14
N SER A 128 -8.71 -10.81 -12.39
CA SER A 128 -9.61 -9.82 -13.01
C SER A 128 -10.08 -10.29 -14.38
N GLU A 129 -9.21 -10.85 -15.22
CA GLU A 129 -9.60 -11.38 -16.53
C GLU A 129 -10.62 -12.52 -16.42
N LYS A 130 -10.34 -13.53 -15.60
CA LYS A 130 -11.26 -14.66 -15.38
C LYS A 130 -12.61 -14.21 -14.82
N LEU A 131 -12.59 -13.29 -13.85
CA LEU A 131 -13.80 -12.77 -13.24
C LEU A 131 -14.62 -11.92 -14.22
N SER A 132 -13.94 -11.18 -15.10
CA SER A 132 -14.60 -10.37 -16.13
C SER A 132 -15.35 -11.25 -17.14
N GLN A 133 -14.78 -12.39 -17.52
CA GLN A 133 -15.42 -13.38 -18.38
C GLN A 133 -16.65 -13.98 -17.70
N TYR A 134 -16.52 -14.38 -16.42
CA TYR A 134 -17.62 -15.00 -15.69
C TYR A 134 -18.87 -14.10 -15.55
N TYR A 135 -18.67 -12.79 -15.33
CA TYR A 135 -19.77 -11.84 -15.19
C TYR A 135 -20.10 -11.08 -16.48
N ASP A 136 -19.51 -11.43 -17.62
CA ASP A 136 -19.64 -10.70 -18.89
C ASP A 136 -19.43 -9.18 -18.71
N ILE A 137 -18.33 -8.81 -18.06
CA ILE A 137 -18.00 -7.42 -17.74
C ILE A 137 -17.47 -6.73 -19.01
N PRO A 138 -18.04 -5.57 -19.40
CA PRO A 138 -17.53 -4.80 -20.51
C PRO A 138 -16.07 -4.36 -20.35
N GLU A 139 -15.32 -4.41 -21.45
CA GLU A 139 -13.87 -4.13 -21.50
C GLU A 139 -13.52 -2.75 -20.92
N ASN A 140 -14.34 -1.72 -21.15
CA ASN A 140 -14.12 -0.38 -20.62
C ASN A 140 -14.19 -0.32 -19.09
N ILE A 141 -15.06 -1.13 -18.47
CA ILE A 141 -15.19 -1.23 -17.01
C ILE A 141 -14.00 -1.98 -16.44
N LYS A 142 -13.66 -3.12 -17.05
CA LYS A 142 -12.49 -3.93 -16.69
C LYS A 142 -11.22 -3.08 -16.70
N LYS A 143 -10.94 -2.40 -17.82
CA LYS A 143 -9.78 -1.51 -17.98
C LYS A 143 -9.74 -0.40 -16.93
N LYS A 144 -10.88 0.22 -16.63
CA LYS A 144 -10.95 1.29 -15.62
C LYS A 144 -10.65 0.78 -14.21
N CYS A 145 -11.18 -0.39 -13.85
CA CYS A 145 -10.90 -1.04 -12.57
C CYS A 145 -9.43 -1.42 -12.47
N TRP A 146 -8.87 -2.05 -13.50
CA TRP A 146 -7.48 -2.45 -13.54
C TRP A 146 -6.53 -1.26 -13.46
N LEU A 147 -6.75 -0.20 -14.24
CA LEU A 147 -5.90 0.99 -14.24
C LEU A 147 -5.79 1.63 -12.85
N LYS A 148 -6.90 1.69 -12.12
CA LYS A 148 -6.91 2.19 -10.74
C LYS A 148 -6.12 1.28 -9.81
N ALA A 149 -6.35 -0.03 -9.89
CA ALA A 149 -5.65 -1.02 -9.09
C ALA A 149 -4.14 -0.99 -9.37
N SER A 150 -3.75 -1.03 -10.64
CA SER A 150 -2.35 -1.02 -11.05
C SER A 150 -1.61 0.23 -10.58
N TYR A 151 -2.26 1.40 -10.67
CA TYR A 151 -1.67 2.66 -10.22
C TYR A 151 -1.43 2.67 -8.71
N GLU A 152 -2.44 2.33 -7.91
CA GLU A 152 -2.32 2.35 -6.45
C GLU A 152 -1.39 1.23 -5.92
N MET A 153 -1.32 0.08 -6.61
CA MET A 153 -0.31 -0.94 -6.33
C MET A 153 1.11 -0.44 -6.60
N GLU A 154 1.33 0.31 -7.67
CA GLU A 154 2.63 0.91 -8.00
C GLU A 154 3.03 1.98 -6.98
N GLU A 155 2.10 2.83 -6.59
CA GLU A 155 2.32 3.83 -5.52
C GLU A 155 2.68 3.14 -4.19
N THR A 156 2.01 2.04 -3.86
CA THR A 156 2.33 1.24 -2.67
C THR A 156 3.74 0.65 -2.75
N LEU A 157 4.13 0.13 -3.92
CA LEU A 157 5.48 -0.37 -4.16
C LEU A 157 6.51 0.73 -3.88
N ILE A 158 6.44 1.85 -4.61
CA ILE A 158 7.39 2.96 -4.49
C ILE A 158 7.51 3.46 -3.05
N ASN A 159 6.39 3.64 -2.36
CA ASN A 159 6.40 4.10 -0.96
C ASN A 159 7.11 3.11 -0.04
N LYS A 160 6.88 1.81 -0.22
CA LYS A 160 7.52 0.76 0.58
C LYS A 160 8.99 0.60 0.24
N GLU A 161 9.37 0.68 -1.03
CA GLU A 161 10.79 0.69 -1.44
C GLU A 161 11.54 1.83 -0.74
N ASN A 162 11.02 3.06 -0.85
CA ASN A 162 11.63 4.23 -0.22
C ASN A 162 11.76 4.08 1.31
N PHE A 163 10.72 3.53 1.97
CA PHE A 163 10.76 3.26 3.40
C PHE A 163 11.86 2.26 3.76
N PHE A 164 11.94 1.15 3.03
CA PHE A 164 12.92 0.12 3.36
C PHE A 164 14.35 0.53 3.04
N PHE A 165 14.59 1.22 1.92
CA PHE A 165 15.91 1.75 1.58
C PHE A 165 16.44 2.69 2.67
N LYS A 166 15.58 3.59 3.17
CA LYS A 166 15.95 4.48 4.29
C LYS A 166 16.33 3.70 5.54
N ASN A 167 15.52 2.72 5.93
CA ASN A 167 15.81 1.93 7.12
C ASN A 167 17.10 1.11 6.96
N PHE A 168 17.32 0.54 5.77
CA PHE A 168 18.54 -0.24 5.50
C PHE A 168 19.78 0.66 5.51
N TYR A 169 19.69 1.88 4.96
CA TYR A 169 20.78 2.85 5.01
C TYR A 169 21.15 3.20 6.46
N VAL A 170 20.16 3.40 7.33
CA VAL A 170 20.40 3.61 8.78
C VAL A 170 21.08 2.41 9.41
N PHE A 171 20.62 1.19 9.07
CA PHE A 171 21.23 -0.05 9.56
C PHE A 171 22.71 -0.20 9.13
N ALA A 172 23.01 0.06 7.85
CA ALA A 172 24.32 -0.12 7.24
C ALA A 172 25.34 0.97 7.66
N ASN A 173 24.89 2.21 7.90
CA ASN A 173 25.75 3.32 8.29
C ASN A 173 26.45 3.16 9.65
N ILE A 174 26.03 2.19 10.46
CA ILE A 174 26.66 1.91 11.75
C ILE A 174 28.03 1.22 11.54
N GLY A 175 28.31 0.73 10.33
CA GLY A 175 29.56 0.09 9.96
C GLY A 175 29.41 -1.42 9.85
N GLU A 176 30.52 -2.14 9.98
CA GLU A 176 30.55 -3.59 9.87
C GLU A 176 29.70 -4.27 10.94
N ARG A 177 29.10 -5.42 10.58
CA ARG A 177 28.15 -6.12 11.43
C ARG A 177 28.45 -7.60 11.47
N LYS A 178 28.04 -8.25 12.56
CA LYS A 178 27.95 -9.71 12.59
C LYS A 178 26.98 -10.18 11.53
N ARG A 179 27.31 -11.27 10.84
CA ARG A 179 26.47 -11.93 9.84
C ARG A 179 25.10 -12.30 10.38
N SER A 180 25.01 -12.70 11.65
CA SER A 180 23.72 -12.95 12.34
C SER A 180 22.83 -11.72 12.38
N SER A 181 23.38 -10.53 12.70
CA SER A 181 22.62 -9.29 12.71
C SER A 181 22.11 -8.89 11.33
N LEU A 182 22.89 -9.15 10.27
CA LEU A 182 22.44 -8.96 8.89
C LEU A 182 21.31 -9.93 8.54
N LEU A 183 21.44 -11.20 8.95
CA LEU A 183 20.43 -12.24 8.73
C LEU A 183 19.08 -11.86 9.36
N ASP A 184 19.10 -11.41 10.62
CA ASP A 184 17.89 -10.97 11.34
C ASP A 184 17.22 -9.77 10.64
N ALA A 185 18.00 -8.79 10.21
CA ALA A 185 17.49 -7.63 9.47
C ALA A 185 16.85 -8.04 8.13
N ILE A 186 17.47 -8.97 7.41
CA ILE A 186 16.97 -9.53 6.16
C ILE A 186 15.65 -10.28 6.37
N TYR A 187 15.55 -11.12 7.41
CA TYR A 187 14.32 -11.84 7.70
C TYR A 187 13.19 -10.89 8.08
N GLY A 188 13.49 -9.87 8.90
CA GLY A 188 12.54 -8.80 9.19
C GLY A 188 12.06 -8.07 7.93
N TYR A 189 12.98 -7.78 7.01
CA TYR A 189 12.67 -7.16 5.72
C TYR A 189 11.76 -8.04 4.84
N GLN A 190 12.09 -9.32 4.66
CA GLN A 190 11.30 -10.25 3.87
C GLN A 190 9.90 -10.47 4.46
N LYS A 191 9.79 -10.56 5.79
CA LYS A 191 8.50 -10.65 6.49
C LYS A 191 7.62 -9.44 6.21
N LYS A 192 8.16 -8.22 6.35
CA LYS A 192 7.43 -6.97 6.04
C LYS A 192 6.97 -6.93 4.57
N TRP A 193 7.79 -7.39 3.63
CA TRP A 193 7.38 -7.50 2.22
C TRP A 193 6.27 -8.52 1.99
N LYS A 194 6.31 -9.67 2.67
CA LYS A 194 5.24 -10.68 2.62
C LYS A 194 3.91 -10.10 3.10
N GLU A 195 3.93 -9.37 4.22
CA GLU A 195 2.74 -8.69 4.76
C GLU A 195 2.19 -7.64 3.80
N VAL A 196 3.07 -6.86 3.15
CA VAL A 196 2.68 -5.89 2.12
C VAL A 196 2.00 -6.59 0.96
N ARG A 197 2.61 -7.65 0.40
CA ARG A 197 2.03 -8.41 -0.71
C ARG A 197 0.67 -8.99 -0.35
N TYR A 198 0.56 -9.66 0.80
CA TYR A 198 -0.70 -10.22 1.26
C TYR A 198 -1.81 -9.15 1.34
N THR A 199 -1.50 -8.00 1.95
CA THR A 199 -2.46 -6.90 2.10
C THR A 199 -2.89 -6.34 0.74
N VAL A 200 -1.94 -6.16 -0.18
CA VAL A 200 -2.20 -5.65 -1.53
C VAL A 200 -3.05 -6.64 -2.33
N ASP A 201 -2.71 -7.92 -2.30
CA ASP A 201 -3.46 -8.98 -2.99
C ASP A 201 -4.91 -9.04 -2.51
N GLU A 202 -5.13 -9.15 -1.21
CA GLU A 202 -6.48 -9.22 -0.61
C GLU A 202 -7.29 -7.96 -0.98
N THR A 203 -6.70 -6.78 -0.79
CA THR A 203 -7.38 -5.50 -1.03
C THR A 203 -7.85 -5.36 -2.49
N TRP A 204 -6.98 -5.68 -3.45
CA TRP A 204 -7.28 -5.43 -4.86
C TRP A 204 -8.15 -6.51 -5.49
N ARG A 205 -8.00 -7.77 -5.07
CA ARG A 205 -8.95 -8.83 -5.46
C ARG A 205 -10.35 -8.51 -4.98
N GLU A 206 -10.50 -8.15 -3.70
CA GLU A 206 -11.80 -7.79 -3.12
C GLU A 206 -12.39 -6.55 -3.82
N TYR A 207 -11.58 -5.52 -4.07
CA TYR A 207 -12.02 -4.35 -4.82
C TYR A 207 -12.57 -4.70 -6.21
N ILE A 208 -11.83 -5.50 -6.99
CA ILE A 208 -12.22 -5.92 -8.33
C ILE A 208 -13.51 -6.75 -8.26
N TYR A 209 -13.56 -7.72 -7.34
CA TYR A 209 -14.72 -8.58 -7.13
C TYR A 209 -16.00 -7.79 -6.87
N GLN A 210 -15.95 -6.88 -5.89
CA GLN A 210 -17.10 -6.04 -5.55
C GLN A 210 -17.53 -5.16 -6.72
N LYS A 211 -16.58 -4.62 -7.50
CA LYS A 211 -16.92 -3.80 -8.68
C LYS A 211 -17.66 -4.58 -9.75
N PHE A 212 -17.26 -5.84 -9.99
CA PHE A 212 -17.86 -6.66 -11.04
C PHE A 212 -19.23 -7.19 -10.61
N ILE A 213 -19.39 -7.60 -9.35
CA ILE A 213 -20.70 -7.98 -8.79
C ILE A 213 -21.67 -6.80 -8.77
N ASP A 214 -21.23 -5.63 -8.34
CA ASP A 214 -22.06 -4.43 -8.35
C ASP A 214 -22.58 -4.11 -9.76
N PHE A 215 -21.73 -4.30 -10.77
CA PHE A 215 -22.12 -4.13 -12.17
C PHE A 215 -23.16 -5.17 -12.61
N ASP A 216 -22.90 -6.46 -12.37
CA ASP A 216 -23.80 -7.55 -12.76
C ASP A 216 -25.18 -7.41 -12.08
N ASN A 217 -25.21 -7.09 -10.79
CA ASN A 217 -26.44 -6.85 -10.05
C ASN A 217 -27.24 -5.67 -10.64
N LYS A 218 -26.58 -4.58 -11.04
CA LYS A 218 -27.25 -3.45 -11.71
C LYS A 218 -27.81 -3.85 -13.07
N ARG A 219 -27.07 -4.63 -13.85
CA ARG A 219 -27.54 -5.18 -15.13
C ARG A 219 -28.79 -6.04 -14.96
N LYS A 220 -28.76 -7.00 -14.02
CA LYS A 220 -29.89 -7.89 -13.70
C LYS A 220 -31.13 -7.17 -13.17
N ARG A 221 -30.98 -6.03 -12.48
CA ARG A 221 -32.12 -5.21 -12.06
C ARG A 221 -32.79 -4.52 -13.23
N LYS A 222 -31.99 -3.93 -14.14
CA LYS A 222 -32.54 -3.25 -15.34
C LYS A 222 -33.34 -4.21 -16.23
N LEU A 223 -32.84 -5.43 -16.42
CA LEU A 223 -33.54 -6.47 -17.20
C LEU A 223 -34.86 -6.93 -16.56
N ARG A 224 -35.01 -6.82 -15.24
CA ARG A 224 -36.26 -7.16 -14.53
C ARG A 224 -37.29 -6.04 -14.50
N SER A 225 -36.90 -4.82 -14.88
CA SER A 225 -37.77 -3.64 -14.93
C SER A 225 -38.23 -3.30 -16.34
N GLN A 226 -37.89 -4.15 -17.32
CA GLN A 226 -38.34 -4.11 -18.71
C GLN A 226 -39.33 -5.23 -18.95
#